data_AF-A0A2T0ZWJ4-F1
#
_entry.id   AF-A0A2T0ZWJ4-F1
#
_cell.length_a   1.000
_cell.length_b   1.000
_cell.length_c   1.000
_cell.angle_alpha   90.00
_cell.angle_beta   90.00
_cell.angle_gamma   90.00
#
_symmetry.space_group_name_H-M   'P 1'
#
loop_
_entity.id
_entity.type
_entity.pdbx_description
1 polymer ?
#
loop_
_entity_poly.entity_id
_entity_poly.type
_entity_poly.pdbx_seq_one_letter_code
_entity_poly.pdbx_strand_id
1 'polypeptide(L)'
;MAAIANAEAVNITGAPPAGAIETSPVGVGSTEVARRMLTHADVHAILETEVAEREQAAEGYASRGSQDQADRLRAEATAIRDALAS
;
A
#
# COMPACT_ATOMS: atom_id res chain seq x y z
N MET A 1 -26.02 17.84 -1.90
CA MET A 1 -25.30 17.23 -3.03
C MET A 1 -23.84 17.11 -2.64
N ALA A 2 -23.31 15.89 -2.70
CA ALA A 2 -22.08 15.48 -2.04
C ALA A 2 -20.85 16.21 -2.59
N ALA A 3 -20.14 16.89 -1.70
CA ALA A 3 -18.72 17.19 -1.88
C ALA A 3 -17.99 16.19 -0.98
N ILE A 4 -17.43 15.13 -1.58
CA ILE A 4 -16.48 14.29 -0.85
C ILE A 4 -15.23 15.16 -0.67
N ALA A 5 -15.12 15.79 0.49
CA ALA A 5 -13.94 16.51 0.90
C ALA A 5 -12.83 15.48 1.18
N ASN A 6 -12.03 15.19 0.17
CA ASN A 6 -10.69 14.65 0.36
C ASN A 6 -9.87 15.72 1.09
N ALA A 7 -9.87 15.70 2.42
CA ALA A 7 -9.07 16.61 3.22
C ALA A 7 -8.85 16.06 4.64
N GLU A 8 -8.01 15.04 4.76
CA GLU A 8 -7.30 14.80 6.01
C GLU A 8 -5.82 14.55 5.71
N ALA A 9 -5.19 15.57 5.10
CA ALA A 9 -3.74 15.70 5.13
C ALA A 9 -3.36 16.06 6.57
N VAL A 10 -2.94 15.06 7.33
CA VAL A 10 -2.49 15.21 8.72
C VAL A 10 -1.37 16.25 8.76
N ASN A 11 -1.66 17.37 9.42
CA ASN A 11 -0.75 18.49 9.56
C ASN A 11 0.33 18.12 10.58
N ILE A 12 1.52 17.72 10.10
CA ILE A 12 2.66 17.41 10.98
C ILE A 12 3.28 18.74 11.43
N THR A 13 2.75 19.31 12.51
CA THR A 13 3.38 20.45 13.19
C THR A 13 4.53 19.95 14.04
N GLY A 14 5.77 20.16 13.57
CA GLY A 14 6.99 20.07 14.39
C GLY A 14 7.99 19.04 13.90
N ALA A 15 8.70 19.33 12.81
CA ALA A 15 9.86 18.56 12.39
C ALA A 15 11.14 19.06 13.11
N PRO A 16 11.83 18.24 13.91
CA PRO A 16 13.28 18.34 14.05
C PRO A 16 13.97 17.68 12.83
N PRO A 17 15.22 18.05 12.52
CA PRO A 17 15.88 17.62 11.30
C PRO A 17 16.45 16.20 11.43
N ALA A 18 16.63 15.57 10.26
CA ALA A 18 17.45 14.39 10.00
C ALA A 18 16.79 13.01 10.12
N GLY A 19 17.03 12.24 9.05
CA GLY A 19 17.11 10.79 9.09
C GLY A 19 15.96 10.07 8.41
N ALA A 20 16.29 9.41 7.28
CA ALA A 20 15.56 8.29 6.72
C ALA A 20 14.21 8.58 6.02
N ILE A 21 14.28 9.27 4.87
CA ILE A 21 13.34 9.01 3.76
C ILE A 21 13.86 7.80 2.96
N GLU A 22 14.16 6.67 3.60
CA GLU A 22 14.65 5.45 2.89
C GLU A 22 14.00 4.15 3.38
N THR A 23 12.91 4.22 4.14
CA THR A 23 12.15 3.02 4.57
C THR A 23 10.65 3.11 4.32
N SER A 24 10.21 3.93 3.37
CA SER A 24 9.01 3.58 2.63
C SER A 24 9.44 2.62 1.53
N PRO A 25 8.96 1.36 1.49
CA PRO A 25 8.71 0.78 0.19
C PRO A 25 7.75 1.76 -0.47
N VAL A 26 8.29 2.61 -1.33
CA VAL A 26 7.48 3.36 -2.29
C VAL A 26 6.71 2.25 -2.98
N GLY A 27 5.42 2.11 -2.65
CA GLY A 27 4.51 1.23 -3.37
C GLY A 27 4.53 1.72 -4.80
N VAL A 28 5.37 1.09 -5.61
CA VAL A 28 5.61 1.41 -7.02
C VAL A 28 4.44 0.95 -7.91
N GLY A 29 3.28 0.64 -7.32
CA GLY A 29 2.00 0.44 -8.00
C GLY A 29 1.45 1.68 -8.71
N SER A 30 2.20 2.79 -8.73
CA SER A 30 1.93 3.95 -9.59
C SER A 30 2.89 4.04 -10.76
N THR A 31 3.36 2.90 -11.28
CA THR A 31 3.62 2.83 -12.73
C THR A 31 2.24 2.88 -13.40
N GLU A 32 1.66 4.08 -13.44
CA GLU A 32 0.47 4.47 -14.18
C GLU A 32 0.57 3.84 -15.58
N VAL A 33 -0.04 2.67 -15.74
CA VAL A 33 -0.13 1.97 -17.01
C VAL A 33 -0.92 2.90 -17.92
N ALA A 34 -0.19 3.59 -18.79
CA ALA A 34 -0.68 4.63 -19.69
C ALA A 34 -2.15 4.46 -20.08
N ARG A 35 -3.10 5.11 -19.38
CA ARG A 35 -4.58 5.07 -19.55
C ARG A 35 -5.11 4.06 -20.58
N ARG A 36 -4.74 2.78 -20.46
CA ARG A 36 -5.32 1.68 -21.22
C ARG A 36 -6.54 1.28 -20.43
N MET A 37 -7.65 1.05 -21.11
CA MET A 37 -8.82 0.44 -20.45
C MET A 37 -8.40 -0.94 -19.98
N LEU A 38 -8.00 -1.03 -18.70
CA LEU A 38 -7.71 -2.29 -18.05
C LEU A 38 -9.00 -3.10 -18.03
N THR A 39 -8.91 -4.35 -18.48
CA THR A 39 -10.00 -5.28 -18.28
C THR A 39 -10.09 -5.64 -16.81
N HIS A 40 -11.22 -6.19 -16.38
CA HIS A 40 -11.37 -6.65 -15.00
C HIS A 40 -10.30 -7.70 -14.63
N ALA A 41 -9.90 -8.54 -15.60
CA ALA A 41 -8.83 -9.51 -15.44
C ALA A 41 -7.46 -8.85 -15.22
N ASP A 42 -7.16 -7.76 -15.94
CA ASP A 42 -5.91 -7.02 -15.75
C ASP A 42 -5.84 -6.39 -14.36
N VAL A 43 -6.96 -5.84 -13.87
CA VAL A 43 -7.07 -5.27 -12.51
C VAL A 43 -6.87 -6.36 -11.45
N HIS A 44 -7.47 -7.53 -11.62
CA HIS A 44 -7.25 -8.68 -10.72
C HIS A 44 -5.78 -9.09 -10.68
N ALA A 45 -5.13 -9.24 -11.83
CA ALA A 45 -3.72 -9.65 -11.90
C ALA A 45 -2.77 -8.65 -11.23
N ILE A 46 -3.05 -7.35 -11.40
CA ILE A 46 -2.31 -6.29 -10.70
C ILE A 46 -2.51 -6.41 -9.18
N LEU A 47 -3.74 -6.57 -8.72
CA LEU A 47 -4.05 -6.64 -7.29
C LEU A 47 -3.49 -7.91 -6.63
N GLU A 48 -3.47 -9.05 -7.32
CA GLU A 48 -2.80 -10.27 -6.83
C GLU A 48 -1.28 -10.06 -6.66
N THR A 49 -0.67 -9.33 -7.60
CA THR A 49 0.76 -8.97 -7.51
C THR A 49 1.01 -8.07 -6.30
N GLU A 50 0.18 -7.05 -6.10
CA GLU A 50 0.25 -6.12 -4.96
C GLU A 50 0.07 -6.79 -3.59
N VAL A 51 -0.74 -7.86 -3.53
CA VAL A 51 -0.89 -8.70 -2.34
C VAL A 51 0.39 -9.48 -2.06
N ALA A 52 0.98 -10.13 -3.08
CA ALA A 52 2.20 -10.90 -2.93
C ALA A 52 3.38 -10.03 -2.48
N GLU A 53 3.50 -8.81 -3.02
CA GLU A 53 4.52 -7.85 -2.61
C GLU A 53 4.39 -7.44 -1.13
N ARG A 54 3.16 -7.20 -0.66
CA ARG A 54 2.90 -6.86 0.76
C ARG A 54 3.21 -8.01 1.69
N GLU A 55 2.90 -9.25 1.31
CA GLU A 55 3.24 -10.44 2.08
C GLU A 55 4.77 -10.62 2.17
N GLN A 56 5.49 -10.49 1.05
CA GLN A 56 6.96 -10.55 1.03
C GLN A 56 7.59 -9.44 1.88
N ALA A 57 7.07 -8.21 1.79
CA ALA A 57 7.53 -7.12 2.63
C ALA A 57 7.27 -7.40 4.12
N ALA A 58 6.11 -7.96 4.48
CA ALA A 58 5.78 -8.32 5.85
C ALA A 58 6.77 -9.37 6.41
N GLU A 59 7.13 -10.39 5.63
CA GLU A 59 8.18 -11.35 6.01
C GLU A 59 9.54 -10.66 6.21
N GLY A 60 9.88 -9.72 5.33
CA GLY A 60 11.07 -8.89 5.45
C GLY A 60 11.09 -8.04 6.73
N TYR A 61 9.96 -7.50 7.18
CA TYR A 61 9.87 -6.77 8.45
C TYR A 61 9.89 -7.71 9.66
N ALA A 62 9.16 -8.84 9.59
CA ALA A 62 9.12 -9.82 10.67
C ALA A 62 10.50 -10.41 10.97
N SER A 63 11.27 -10.75 9.93
CA SER A 63 12.65 -11.27 10.07
C SER A 63 13.62 -10.26 10.68
N ARG A 64 13.33 -8.95 10.58
CA ARG A 64 14.09 -7.86 11.20
C ARG A 64 13.57 -7.45 12.58
N GLY A 65 12.57 -8.17 13.11
CA GLY A 65 11.99 -7.93 14.43
C GLY A 65 10.90 -6.86 14.47
N SER A 66 10.52 -6.28 13.32
CA SER A 66 9.46 -5.27 13.21
C SER A 66 8.09 -5.92 13.01
N GLN A 67 7.57 -6.59 14.04
CA GLN A 67 6.31 -7.34 13.97
C GLN A 67 5.10 -6.43 13.69
N ASP A 68 5.01 -5.25 14.30
CA ASP A 68 3.90 -4.31 14.08
C ASP A 68 3.77 -3.89 12.61
N GLN A 69 4.91 -3.66 11.94
CA GLN A 69 4.95 -3.32 10.51
C GLN A 69 4.57 -4.52 9.64
N ALA A 70 5.00 -5.72 10.02
CA ALA A 70 4.61 -6.95 9.33
C ALA A 70 3.10 -7.19 9.42
N ASP A 71 2.50 -7.01 10.60
CA ASP A 71 1.08 -7.22 10.82
C ASP A 71 0.22 -6.20 10.08
N ARG A 72 0.67 -4.93 10.04
CA ARG A 72 0.03 -3.91 9.21
C ARG A 72 0.00 -4.31 7.73
N LEU A 73 1.13 -4.73 7.17
CA LEU A 73 1.21 -5.13 5.75
C LEU A 73 0.34 -6.35 5.44
N ARG A 74 0.25 -7.31 6.37
CA ARG A 74 -0.68 -8.45 6.25
C ARG A 74 -2.14 -8.00 6.27
N ALA A 75 -2.50 -7.06 7.14
CA ALA A 75 -3.86 -6.52 7.18
C ALA A 75 -4.22 -5.81 5.87
N GLU A 76 -3.29 -5.05 5.29
CA GLU A 76 -3.47 -4.42 3.98
C GLU A 76 -3.65 -5.46 2.86
N ALA A 77 -2.84 -6.52 2.85
CA ALA A 77 -2.98 -7.63 1.90
C ALA A 77 -4.35 -8.35 2.01
N THR A 78 -4.82 -8.59 3.23
CA THR A 78 -6.16 -9.16 3.49
C THR A 78 -7.27 -8.26 2.96
N ALA A 79 -7.21 -6.95 3.21
CA ALA A 79 -8.22 -6.01 2.73
C ALA A 79 -8.32 -5.99 1.19
N ILE A 80 -7.19 -6.12 0.50
CA ILE A 80 -7.18 -6.24 -0.97
C ILE A 80 -7.81 -7.56 -1.42
N ARG A 81 -7.48 -8.69 -0.77
CA ARG A 81 -8.09 -9.99 -1.08
C ARG A 81 -9.61 -10.00 -0.87
N ASP A 82 -10.08 -9.38 0.21
CA ASP A 82 -11.51 -9.29 0.50
C ASP A 82 -12.24 -8.49 -0.57
N ALA A 83 -11.61 -7.43 -1.09
CA ALA A 83 -12.15 -6.63 -2.20
C ALA A 83 -12.16 -7.36 -3.55
N LEU A 84 -11.33 -8.41 -3.74
CA LEU A 84 -11.35 -9.27 -4.93
C LEU A 84 -12.41 -10.38 -4.84
N ALA A 85 -12.85 -10.72 -3.63
CA ALA A 85 -13.84 -11.77 -3.37
C ALA A 85 -15.30 -11.27 -3.38
N SER A 86 -15.51 -9.94 -3.36
CA SER A 86 -16.82 -9.27 -3.36
C SER A 86 -17.37 -9.02 -4.75
#